data_AF-A0A182EWU6-F1
#
_entry.id   AF-A0A182EWU6-F1
#
_cell.length_a   1.000
_cell.length_b   1.000
_cell.length_c   1.000
_cell.angle_alpha   90.00
_cell.angle_beta   90.00
_cell.angle_gamma   90.00
#
_symmetry.space_group_name_H-M   'P 1'
#
loop_
_entity.id
_entity.type
_entity.pdbx_description
1 polymer ?
#
loop_
_entity_poly.entity_id
_entity_poly.type
_entity_poly.pdbx_seq_one_letter_code
_entity_poly.pdbx_strand_id
1 'polypeptide(L)'
;MSCTILASSIPAKGKILKLISEVQQMDWKPIDQEIADDERCEEFEDRKNIIEDMTERIELYVETLVDINNKWLDFLQKILRERQRKEEKKYTEVIEDEQGVLNLINEGKEALIVLAKYKKNAEAEIECIRSKQGELLNQADQKEINTCGDPRKWRELWSNFEAAVHKQDLPDMQKLS
;
A
#
# COMPACT_ATOMS: atom_id res chain seq x y z
N MET A 1 -14.20 2.17 39.22
CA MET A 1 -13.96 1.03 38.30
C MET A 1 -14.55 1.33 36.93
N SER A 2 -15.87 1.46 36.74
CA SER A 2 -16.44 1.86 35.43
C SER A 2 -15.90 3.20 34.92
N CYS A 3 -15.81 4.25 35.76
CA CYS A 3 -15.19 5.52 35.37
C CYS A 3 -13.73 5.41 34.94
N THR A 4 -12.98 4.44 35.49
CA THR A 4 -11.57 4.22 35.15
C THR A 4 -11.44 3.52 33.79
N ILE A 5 -12.30 2.54 33.53
CA ILE A 5 -12.38 1.85 32.22
C ILE A 5 -12.77 2.87 31.14
N LEU A 6 -13.79 3.68 31.42
CA LEU A 6 -14.19 4.80 30.56
C LEU A 6 -13.05 5.77 30.27
N ALA A 7 -12.36 6.25 31.31
CA ALA A 7 -11.23 7.16 31.14
C ALA A 7 -10.12 6.56 30.27
N SER A 8 -9.88 5.25 30.38
CA SER A 8 -8.87 4.56 29.56
C SER A 8 -9.24 4.50 28.07
N SER A 9 -10.52 4.65 27.71
CA SER A 9 -10.97 4.68 26.31
C SER A 9 -10.67 6.01 25.61
N ILE A 10 -10.65 7.13 26.34
CA ILE A 10 -10.60 8.49 25.78
C ILE A 10 -9.43 8.67 24.80
N PRO A 11 -8.18 8.26 25.13
CA PRO A 11 -7.06 8.42 24.21
C PRO A 11 -7.23 7.60 22.92
N ALA A 12 -7.70 6.35 23.03
CA ALA A 12 -7.92 5.48 21.87
C ALA A 12 -9.03 6.02 20.97
N LYS A 13 -10.14 6.50 21.56
CA LYS A 13 -11.24 7.15 20.83
C LYS A 13 -10.76 8.36 20.02
N GLY A 14 -9.98 9.25 20.64
CA GLY A 14 -9.47 10.44 19.96
C GLY A 14 -8.54 10.10 18.79
N LYS A 15 -7.69 9.08 18.95
CA LYS A 15 -6.74 8.69 17.90
C LYS A 15 -7.42 7.97 16.74
N ILE A 16 -8.35 7.06 16.99
CA ILE A 16 -9.07 6.36 15.92
C ILE A 16 -9.97 7.31 15.13
N LEU A 17 -10.67 8.24 15.80
CA LEU A 17 -11.52 9.24 15.14
C LEU A 17 -10.71 10.11 14.17
N LYS A 18 -9.51 10.53 14.59
CA LYS A 18 -8.58 11.28 13.73
C LYS A 18 -8.15 10.46 12.52
N LEU A 19 -7.75 9.20 12.71
CA LEU A 19 -7.34 8.32 11.62
C LEU A 19 -8.47 8.05 10.62
N ILE A 20 -9.69 7.77 11.10
CA ILE A 20 -10.87 7.60 10.24
C ILE A 20 -11.11 8.85 9.40
N SER A 21 -11.00 10.04 10.01
CA SER A 21 -11.13 11.32 9.29
C SER A 21 -10.03 11.50 8.23
N GLU A 22 -8.79 11.11 8.54
CA GLU A 22 -7.68 11.13 7.58
C GLU A 22 -7.96 10.20 6.38
N VAL A 23 -8.42 8.97 6.62
CA VAL A 23 -8.80 8.02 5.55
C VAL A 23 -9.90 8.57 4.65
N GLN A 24 -10.89 9.25 5.22
CA GLN A 24 -11.98 9.88 4.47
C GLN A 24 -11.50 11.08 3.62
N GLN A 25 -10.44 11.77 4.06
CA GLN A 25 -9.87 12.93 3.38
C GLN A 25 -8.76 12.56 2.39
N MET A 26 -8.29 11.32 2.40
CA MET A 26 -7.26 10.86 1.46
C MET A 26 -7.71 11.07 0.02
N ASP A 27 -6.82 11.64 -0.77
CA ASP A 27 -7.02 11.71 -2.21
C ASP A 27 -6.83 10.31 -2.77
N TRP A 28 -7.93 9.67 -3.14
CA TRP A 28 -7.97 8.35 -3.77
C TRP A 28 -7.95 8.41 -5.30
N LYS A 29 -7.65 9.59 -5.88
CA LYS A 29 -7.64 9.75 -7.34
C LYS A 29 -6.69 8.76 -8.02
N PRO A 30 -7.02 8.37 -9.26
CA PRO A 30 -6.10 7.66 -10.14
C PRO A 30 -4.80 8.46 -10.29
N ILE A 31 -3.69 7.74 -10.29
CA ILE A 31 -2.38 8.28 -10.65
C ILE A 31 -2.37 8.60 -12.15
N ASP A 32 -1.70 9.67 -12.54
CA ASP A 32 -1.60 10.10 -13.93
C ASP A 32 -1.01 8.99 -14.80
N GLN A 33 -1.64 8.74 -15.94
CA GLN A 33 -1.18 7.73 -16.90
C GLN A 33 -0.16 8.28 -17.88
N GLU A 34 0.02 9.61 -17.95
CA GLU A 34 0.95 10.27 -18.88
C GLU A 34 2.40 10.30 -18.35
N ILE A 35 2.62 10.04 -17.07
CA ILE A 35 3.96 10.00 -16.47
C ILE A 35 4.65 8.65 -16.70
N ALA A 36 5.97 8.60 -16.50
CA ALA A 36 6.77 7.42 -16.81
C ALA A 36 6.40 6.23 -15.91
N ASP A 37 6.50 5.00 -16.45
CA ASP A 37 6.08 3.79 -15.75
C ASP A 37 6.88 3.54 -14.45
N ASP A 38 8.16 3.91 -14.40
CA ASP A 38 8.98 3.87 -13.18
C ASP A 38 8.49 4.85 -12.11
N GLU A 39 8.22 6.09 -12.51
CA GLU A 39 7.65 7.13 -11.63
C GLU A 39 6.25 6.74 -11.11
N ARG A 40 5.39 6.16 -11.96
CA ARG A 40 4.07 5.62 -11.54
C ARG A 40 4.22 4.49 -10.54
N CYS A 41 5.17 3.58 -10.77
CA CYS A 41 5.42 2.45 -9.89
C CYS A 41 5.87 2.94 -8.49
N GLU A 42 6.75 3.95 -8.44
CA GLU A 42 7.18 4.59 -7.21
C GLU A 42 6.00 5.24 -6.46
N GLU A 43 5.14 5.99 -7.15
CA GLU A 43 3.98 6.63 -6.52
C GLU A 43 2.95 5.61 -5.98
N PHE A 44 2.74 4.49 -6.67
CA PHE A 44 1.91 3.40 -6.14
C PHE A 44 2.55 2.71 -4.92
N GLU A 45 3.87 2.53 -4.89
CA GLU A 45 4.57 1.98 -3.72
C GLU A 45 4.47 2.92 -2.52
N ASP A 46 4.66 4.22 -2.72
CA ASP A 46 4.50 5.23 -1.66
C ASP A 46 3.07 5.23 -1.10
N ARG A 47 2.07 5.22 -1.99
CA ARG A 47 0.67 5.11 -1.57
C ARG A 47 0.40 3.81 -0.81
N LYS A 48 0.97 2.69 -1.25
CA LYS A 48 0.85 1.38 -0.56
C LYS A 48 1.44 1.46 0.86
N ASN A 49 2.63 2.02 1.01
CA ASN A 49 3.31 2.16 2.31
C ASN A 49 2.49 3.03 3.28
N ILE A 50 1.91 4.13 2.78
CA ILE A 50 1.02 4.99 3.57
C ILE A 50 -0.24 4.23 4.02
N ILE A 51 -0.84 3.44 3.13
CA ILE A 51 -2.02 2.61 3.44
C ILE A 51 -1.66 1.56 4.50
N GLU A 52 -0.49 0.95 4.41
CA GLU A 52 -0.02 -0.05 5.39
C GLU A 52 0.16 0.56 6.79
N ASP A 53 0.84 1.70 6.93
CA ASP A 53 0.96 2.40 8.24
C ASP A 53 -0.41 2.74 8.83
N MET A 54 -1.32 3.27 8.01
CA MET A 54 -2.68 3.57 8.46
C MET A 54 -3.45 2.34 8.92
N THR A 55 -3.31 1.23 8.18
CA THR A 55 -3.96 -0.04 8.49
C THR A 55 -3.53 -0.52 9.86
N GLU A 56 -2.21 -0.62 10.10
CA GLU A 56 -1.65 -1.06 11.39
C GLU A 56 -2.12 -0.18 12.55
N ARG A 57 -2.15 1.14 12.34
CA ARG A 57 -2.56 2.09 13.39
C ARG A 57 -4.05 2.02 13.69
N ILE A 58 -4.91 1.85 12.68
CA ILE A 58 -6.36 1.70 12.91
C ILE A 58 -6.64 0.37 13.60
N GLU A 59 -6.01 -0.73 13.16
CA GLU A 59 -6.13 -2.04 13.81
C GLU A 59 -5.78 -1.96 15.30
N LEU A 60 -4.64 -1.35 15.65
CA LEU A 60 -4.22 -1.16 17.03
C LEU A 60 -5.29 -0.48 17.90
N TYR A 61 -5.91 0.59 17.41
CA TYR A 61 -6.93 1.30 18.20
C TYR A 61 -8.28 0.60 18.20
N VAL A 62 -8.65 -0.10 17.13
CA VAL A 62 -9.84 -0.98 17.12
C VAL A 62 -9.69 -2.07 18.17
N GLU A 63 -8.56 -2.78 18.19
CA GLU A 63 -8.27 -3.83 19.18
C GLU A 63 -8.28 -3.27 20.61
N THR A 64 -7.63 -2.13 20.83
CA THR A 64 -7.64 -1.45 22.14
C THR A 64 -9.06 -1.14 22.61
N LEU A 65 -9.92 -0.63 21.72
CA LEU A 65 -11.30 -0.31 22.06
C LEU A 65 -12.15 -1.57 22.30
N VAL A 66 -11.94 -2.63 21.53
CA VAL A 66 -12.56 -3.95 21.75
C VAL A 66 -12.19 -4.49 23.13
N ASP A 67 -10.91 -4.42 23.52
CA ASP A 67 -10.43 -4.86 24.82
C ASP A 67 -11.04 -4.08 25.98
N ILE A 68 -11.13 -2.76 25.84
CA ILE A 68 -11.77 -1.90 26.84
C ILE A 68 -13.26 -2.22 26.96
N ASN A 69 -13.93 -2.43 25.83
CA ASN A 69 -15.34 -2.82 25.79
C ASN A 69 -15.57 -4.17 26.50
N ASN A 70 -14.74 -5.16 26.22
CA ASN A 70 -14.78 -6.48 26.85
C ASN A 70 -14.52 -6.38 28.37
N LYS A 71 -13.52 -5.60 28.80
CA LYS A 71 -13.26 -5.35 30.24
C LYS A 71 -14.47 -4.71 30.94
N TRP A 72 -15.21 -3.84 30.25
CA TRP A 72 -16.42 -3.25 30.82
C TRP A 72 -17.56 -4.26 30.90
N LEU A 73 -17.79 -5.05 29.84
CA LEU A 73 -18.77 -6.14 29.86
C LEU A 73 -18.50 -7.14 30.99
N ASP A 74 -17.24 -7.54 31.16
CA ASP A 74 -16.79 -8.40 32.27
C ASP A 74 -17.06 -7.78 33.64
N PHE A 75 -16.81 -6.47 33.78
CA PHE A 75 -17.11 -5.74 35.01
C PHE A 75 -18.62 -5.74 35.29
N LEU A 76 -19.45 -5.47 34.28
CA LEU A 76 -20.92 -5.45 34.42
C LEU A 76 -21.47 -6.81 34.86
N GLN A 77 -20.91 -7.91 34.37
CA GLN A 77 -21.31 -9.26 34.77
C GLN A 77 -20.94 -9.61 36.22
N LYS A 78 -19.88 -8.98 36.78
CA LYS A 78 -19.33 -9.31 38.11
C LYS A 78 -19.90 -8.47 39.25
N ILE A 79 -20.61 -7.38 38.97
CA ILE A 79 -21.16 -6.51 40.03
C ILE A 79 -22.51 -7.00 40.57
N LEU A 80 -22.84 -6.59 41.80
CA LEU A 80 -24.12 -6.88 42.45
C LEU A 80 -25.31 -6.40 41.61
N ARG A 81 -26.38 -7.21 41.53
CA ARG A 81 -27.56 -6.95 40.68
C ARG A 81 -28.20 -5.57 40.85
N GLU A 82 -28.22 -5.05 42.08
CA GLU A 82 -28.78 -3.71 42.37
C GLU A 82 -27.95 -2.56 41.78
N ARG A 83 -26.62 -2.76 41.67
CA ARG A 83 -25.71 -1.81 41.04
C ARG A 83 -25.61 -2.04 39.53
N GLN A 84 -25.84 -3.28 39.08
CA GLN A 84 -25.78 -3.70 37.68
C GLN A 84 -26.68 -2.86 36.77
N ARG A 85 -27.98 -2.75 37.07
CA ARG A 85 -28.91 -1.94 36.24
C ARG A 85 -28.48 -0.48 36.06
N LYS A 86 -27.87 0.12 37.08
CA LYS A 86 -27.40 1.51 37.02
C LYS A 86 -26.18 1.65 36.10
N GLU A 87 -25.27 0.69 36.14
CA GLU A 87 -24.08 0.71 35.29
C GLU A 87 -24.38 0.23 33.85
N GLU A 88 -25.32 -0.69 33.66
CA GLU A 88 -25.83 -1.06 32.33
C GLU A 88 -26.46 0.15 31.62
N LYS A 89 -27.26 0.94 32.34
CA LYS A 89 -27.82 2.18 31.77
C LYS A 89 -26.73 3.15 31.30
N LYS A 90 -25.68 3.35 32.12
CA LYS A 90 -24.53 4.19 31.73
C LYS A 90 -23.76 3.62 30.54
N TYR A 91 -23.63 2.30 30.48
CA TYR A 91 -22.98 1.62 29.35
C TYR A 91 -23.75 1.88 28.06
N THR A 92 -25.07 1.71 28.07
CA THR A 92 -25.94 2.04 26.93
C THR A 92 -25.80 3.49 26.51
N GLU A 93 -25.88 4.43 27.46
CA GLU A 93 -25.74 5.87 27.19
C GLU A 93 -24.38 6.23 26.55
N VAL A 94 -23.28 5.55 26.91
CA VAL A 94 -21.94 5.83 26.35
C VAL A 94 -21.69 5.12 25.02
N ILE A 95 -22.39 4.03 24.75
CA ILE A 95 -22.23 3.24 23.52
C ILE A 95 -23.12 3.71 22.38
N GLU A 96 -24.33 4.19 22.69
CA GLU A 96 -25.27 4.69 21.69
C GLU A 96 -24.94 6.11 21.21
N ASP A 97 -23.97 6.77 21.82
CA ASP A 97 -23.40 8.04 21.33
C ASP A 97 -22.83 7.87 19.91
N GLU A 98 -22.91 8.89 19.07
CA GLU A 98 -22.44 8.86 17.68
C GLU A 98 -20.93 8.54 17.64
N GLN A 99 -20.17 9.10 18.58
CA GLN A 99 -18.75 8.79 18.80
C GLN A 99 -18.56 7.72 19.88
N GLY A 100 -19.56 6.85 20.10
CA GLY A 100 -19.53 5.75 21.05
C GLY A 100 -18.45 4.71 20.71
N VAL A 101 -18.04 3.93 21.71
CA VAL A 101 -16.96 2.93 21.53
C VAL A 101 -17.32 1.91 20.44
N LEU A 102 -18.57 1.44 20.37
CA LEU A 102 -19.00 0.49 19.35
C LEU A 102 -19.03 1.11 17.94
N ASN A 103 -19.49 2.35 17.81
CA ASN A 103 -19.51 3.05 16.53
C ASN A 103 -18.10 3.24 16.00
N LEU A 104 -17.16 3.69 16.84
CA LEU A 104 -15.76 3.86 16.44
C LEU A 104 -15.07 2.53 16.08
N ILE A 105 -15.41 1.43 16.76
CA ILE A 105 -14.93 0.09 16.37
C ILE A 105 -15.45 -0.27 14.98
N ASN A 106 -16.73 -0.01 14.69
CA ASN A 106 -17.35 -0.32 13.41
C ASN A 106 -16.80 0.58 12.29
N GLU A 107 -16.76 1.89 12.49
CA GLU A 107 -16.16 2.84 11.54
C GLU A 107 -14.69 2.53 11.28
N GLY A 108 -13.94 2.14 12.31
CA GLY A 108 -12.56 1.68 12.15
C GLY A 108 -12.47 0.45 11.24
N LYS A 109 -13.34 -0.55 11.42
CA LYS A 109 -13.40 -1.72 10.54
C LYS A 109 -13.80 -1.36 9.11
N GLU A 110 -14.75 -0.45 8.92
CA GLU A 110 -15.12 0.05 7.59
C GLU A 110 -13.94 0.77 6.91
N ALA A 111 -13.19 1.59 7.65
CA ALA A 111 -11.98 2.23 7.16
C ALA A 111 -10.93 1.19 6.74
N LEU A 112 -10.74 0.10 7.51
CA LEU A 112 -9.84 -1.00 7.12
C LEU A 112 -10.27 -1.69 5.82
N ILE A 113 -11.58 -1.89 5.60
CA ILE A 113 -12.09 -2.45 4.34
C ILE A 113 -11.76 -1.52 3.16
N VAL A 114 -11.94 -0.21 3.33
CA VAL A 114 -11.59 0.80 2.31
C VAL A 114 -10.09 0.75 2.01
N LEU A 115 -9.24 0.77 3.04
CA LEU A 115 -7.78 0.70 2.90
C LEU A 115 -7.34 -0.58 2.19
N ALA A 116 -7.89 -1.74 2.56
CA ALA A 116 -7.58 -3.01 1.92
C ALA A 116 -7.90 -3.03 0.42
N LYS A 117 -9.03 -2.41 0.02
CA LYS A 117 -9.38 -2.25 -1.40
C LYS A 117 -8.32 -1.44 -2.14
N TYR A 118 -7.89 -0.31 -1.61
CA TYR A 118 -6.92 0.55 -2.26
C TYR A 118 -5.52 -0.06 -2.28
N LYS A 119 -5.12 -0.76 -1.22
CA LYS A 119 -3.88 -1.54 -1.20
C LYS A 119 -3.85 -2.55 -2.33
N LYS A 120 -4.90 -3.37 -2.47
CA LYS A 120 -4.99 -4.36 -3.53
C LYS A 120 -4.94 -3.74 -4.93
N ASN A 121 -5.56 -2.58 -5.11
CA ASN A 121 -5.49 -1.85 -6.38
C ASN A 121 -4.05 -1.39 -6.67
N ALA A 122 -3.36 -0.80 -5.68
CA ALA A 122 -1.97 -0.37 -5.84
C ALA A 122 -1.04 -1.56 -6.17
N GLU A 123 -1.19 -2.69 -5.46
CA GLU A 123 -0.43 -3.91 -5.72
C GLU A 123 -0.63 -4.44 -7.15
N ALA A 124 -1.88 -4.46 -7.63
CA ALA A 124 -2.20 -4.90 -8.99
C ALA A 124 -1.59 -3.99 -10.06
N GLU A 125 -1.58 -2.67 -9.85
CA GLU A 125 -0.98 -1.71 -10.78
C GLU A 125 0.55 -1.83 -10.80
N ILE A 126 1.18 -1.97 -9.62
CA ILE A 126 2.63 -2.23 -9.50
C ILE A 126 3.02 -3.51 -10.25
N GLU A 127 2.27 -4.59 -10.06
CA GLU A 127 2.51 -5.86 -10.74
C GLU A 127 2.36 -5.71 -12.27
N CYS A 128 1.29 -5.04 -12.72
CA CYS A 128 1.04 -4.78 -14.15
C CYS A 128 2.19 -4.00 -14.81
N ILE A 129 2.67 -2.93 -14.17
CA ILE A 129 3.78 -2.12 -14.68
C ILE A 129 5.06 -2.97 -14.76
N ARG A 130 5.40 -3.71 -13.71
CA ARG A 130 6.61 -4.55 -13.66
C ARG A 130 6.57 -5.67 -14.69
N SER A 131 5.41 -6.29 -14.92
CA SER A 131 5.25 -7.32 -15.97
C SER A 131 5.53 -6.76 -17.37
N LYS A 132 4.99 -5.57 -17.70
CA LYS A 132 5.23 -4.92 -19.00
C LYS A 132 6.71 -4.61 -19.22
N GLN A 133 7.40 -4.12 -18.19
CA GLN A 133 8.84 -3.86 -18.26
C GLN A 133 9.65 -5.16 -18.47
N GLY A 134 9.28 -6.24 -17.79
CA GLY A 134 9.89 -7.56 -18.00
C GLY A 134 9.69 -8.10 -19.42
N GLU A 135 8.50 -7.94 -20.01
CA GLU A 135 8.22 -8.33 -21.40
C GLU A 135 9.05 -7.52 -22.41
N LEU A 136 9.20 -6.21 -22.19
CA LEU A 136 10.01 -5.34 -23.04
C LEU A 136 11.50 -5.71 -23.01
N LEU A 137 12.04 -6.02 -21.82
CA LEU A 137 13.41 -6.52 -21.66
C LEU A 137 13.61 -7.85 -22.41
N ASN A 138 12.68 -8.79 -22.26
CA ASN A 138 12.75 -10.08 -22.95
C ASN A 138 12.65 -9.95 -24.49
N GLN A 139 11.93 -8.94 -25.00
CA GLN A 139 11.87 -8.63 -26.43
C GLN A 139 13.11 -7.88 -26.93
N ALA A 140 13.72 -7.04 -26.09
CA ALA A 140 14.98 -6.35 -26.40
C ALA A 140 16.15 -7.34 -26.48
N ASP A 141 16.24 -8.29 -25.54
CA ASP A 141 17.25 -9.35 -25.54
C ASP A 141 17.13 -10.31 -26.73
N GLN A 142 15.92 -10.50 -27.28
CA GLN A 142 15.73 -11.23 -28.54
C GLN A 142 16.14 -10.41 -29.78
N LYS A 143 16.17 -9.08 -29.68
CA LYS A 143 16.61 -8.17 -30.76
C LYS A 143 18.11 -7.85 -30.69
N GLU A 144 18.75 -8.03 -29.54
CA GLU A 144 20.22 -8.03 -29.45
C GLU A 144 20.80 -9.30 -30.08
N ILE A 145 20.94 -9.24 -31.40
CA ILE A 145 21.97 -9.90 -32.20
C ILE A 145 22.20 -11.38 -31.83
N ASN A 146 21.29 -12.25 -32.26
CA ASN A 146 21.59 -13.67 -32.40
C ASN A 146 22.51 -13.91 -33.62
N THR A 147 23.76 -13.41 -33.56
CA THR A 147 24.83 -13.73 -34.52
C THR A 147 25.81 -14.77 -33.98
N CYS A 148 25.68 -15.18 -32.72
CA CYS A 148 26.64 -16.07 -32.07
C CYS A 148 26.53 -17.55 -32.54
N GLY A 149 25.53 -17.90 -33.36
CA GLY A 149 25.32 -19.28 -33.81
C GLY A 149 25.21 -19.50 -35.33
N ASP A 150 25.07 -18.46 -36.15
CA ASP A 150 24.88 -18.58 -37.60
C ASP A 150 26.08 -17.99 -38.38
N PRO A 151 26.96 -18.84 -38.95
CA PRO A 151 28.14 -18.40 -39.71
C PRO A 151 27.82 -17.52 -40.93
N ARG A 152 26.60 -17.58 -41.48
CA ARG A 152 26.20 -16.75 -42.63
C ARG A 152 25.91 -15.32 -42.20
N LYS A 153 25.16 -15.15 -41.11
CA LYS A 153 24.86 -13.82 -40.55
C LYS A 153 26.12 -13.12 -40.06
N TRP A 154 27.08 -13.88 -39.51
CA TRP A 154 28.38 -13.34 -39.10
C TRP A 154 29.17 -12.81 -40.29
N ARG A 155 29.19 -13.57 -41.39
CA ARG A 155 29.86 -13.14 -42.63
C ARG A 155 29.23 -11.86 -43.18
N GLU A 156 27.90 -11.77 -43.17
CA GLU A 156 27.16 -10.63 -43.72
C GLU A 156 27.37 -9.36 -42.88
N LEU A 157 27.38 -9.49 -41.56
CA LEU A 157 27.75 -8.40 -40.65
C LEU A 157 29.18 -7.91 -40.92
N TRP A 158 30.13 -8.83 -41.06
CA TRP A 158 31.53 -8.49 -41.31
C TRP A 158 31.73 -7.81 -42.67
N SER A 159 31.05 -8.29 -43.71
CA SER A 159 31.10 -7.67 -45.04
C SER A 159 30.50 -6.26 -45.04
N ASN A 160 29.42 -6.03 -44.30
CA ASN A 160 28.82 -4.70 -44.17
C ASN A 160 29.70 -3.74 -43.36
N PHE A 161 30.35 -4.24 -42.29
CA PHE A 161 31.32 -3.48 -41.52
C PHE A 161 32.54 -3.09 -42.35
N GLU A 162 33.15 -4.04 -43.05
CA GLU A 162 34.32 -3.82 -43.91
C GLU A 162 34.00 -2.81 -45.03
N ALA A 163 32.82 -2.93 -45.66
CA ALA A 163 32.36 -1.96 -46.65
C ALA A 163 32.12 -0.55 -46.06
N ALA A 164 31.72 -0.45 -44.78
CA ALA A 164 31.54 0.83 -44.10
C ALA A 164 32.88 1.47 -43.71
N VAL A 165 33.84 0.67 -43.24
CA VAL A 165 35.21 1.12 -42.96
C VAL A 165 35.87 1.65 -44.23
N HIS A 166 35.73 0.95 -45.36
CA HIS A 166 36.27 1.41 -46.64
C HIS A 166 35.57 2.63 -47.24
N LYS A 167 34.39 3.01 -46.73
CA LYS A 167 33.69 4.25 -47.11
C LYS A 167 34.05 5.43 -46.21
N GLN A 168 34.72 5.20 -45.08
CA GLN A 168 35.27 6.26 -44.26
C GLN A 168 36.70 6.53 -44.73
N ASP A 169 37.02 7.78 -45.09
CA ASP A 169 38.40 8.22 -45.30
C ASP A 169 39.11 8.29 -43.94
N LEU A 170 39.44 7.13 -43.39
CA LEU A 170 40.22 7.00 -42.17
C LEU A 170 41.70 7.15 -42.54
N PRO A 171 42.46 8.04 -41.86
CA PRO A 171 43.90 8.09 -42.05
C PRO A 171 44.53 6.77 -41.61
N ASP A 172 45.47 6.26 -42.43
CA ASP A 172 46.22 5.03 -42.13
C ASP A 172 46.83 5.12 -40.72
N MET A 173 46.28 4.35 -39.79
CA MET A 173 46.89 4.16 -38.49
C MET A 173 48.17 3.34 -38.70
N GLN A 174 49.31 4.03 -38.70
CA GLN A 174 50.62 3.39 -38.66
C GLN A 174 50.68 2.45 -37.45
N LYS A 175 50.90 1.16 -37.72
CA LYS A 175 51.21 0.17 -36.69
C LYS A 175 52.44 0.65 -35.93
N LEU A 176 52.28 0.94 -34.64
CA LEU A 176 53.41 1.09 -33.71
C LEU A 176 54.21 -0.23 -33.74
N SER A 177 55.45 -0.16 -34.21
CA SER A 177 56.40 -1.28 -34.20
C SER A 177 56.87 -1.59 -32.78
#